data_AF-A0A0S2HZN0-F1
#
_entry.id   AF-A0A0S2HZN0-F1
#
_cell.length_a   1.000
_cell.length_b   1.000
_cell.length_c   1.000
_cell.angle_alpha   90.00
_cell.angle_beta   90.00
_cell.angle_gamma   90.00
#
_symmetry.space_group_name_H-M   'P 1'
#
loop_
_entity.id
_entity.type
_entity.pdbx_description
1 polymer ?
#
loop_
_entity_poly.entity_id
_entity_poly.type
_entity_poly.pdbx_seq_one_letter_code
_entity_poly.pdbx_strand_id
1 'polypeptide(L)'
;MKNNQHKIIIDVLLVIWTFLWVYYMAFNWAIFSIELKVNLGFAVISGYPFVFFFILGLLTLIIIKYSYHFAAIKLSSKEKEEHNQKSLLEKDIEILKLKEVLFKMQTKDMSESSTALSALQEKLDNISKQISSDEQTKEPPEKSQGENKEQK
;
A
#
# COMPACT_ATOMS: atom_id res chain seq x y z
N MET A 1 14.64 -14.02 5.69
CA MET A 1 15.62 -15.06 6.07
C MET A 1 15.02 -16.36 6.65
N LYS A 2 13.87 -16.32 7.36
CA LYS A 2 13.31 -17.51 8.05
C LYS A 2 12.89 -18.67 7.11
N ASN A 3 12.32 -18.37 5.93
CA ASN A 3 11.94 -19.40 4.95
C ASN A 3 13.11 -20.25 4.40
N ASN A 4 14.32 -19.69 4.33
CA ASN A 4 15.47 -20.45 3.82
C ASN A 4 15.95 -21.49 4.84
N GLN A 5 15.85 -21.19 6.14
CA GLN A 5 16.25 -22.10 7.21
C GLN A 5 15.41 -23.39 7.18
N HIS A 6 14.09 -23.28 6.98
CA HIS A 6 13.22 -24.44 6.92
C HIS A 6 13.43 -25.29 5.65
N LYS A 7 13.72 -24.66 4.50
CA LYS A 7 14.12 -25.39 3.29
C LYS A 7 15.41 -26.18 3.51
N ILE A 8 16.41 -25.54 4.12
CA ILE A 8 17.69 -26.18 4.45
C ILE A 8 17.48 -27.36 5.40
N ILE A 9 16.63 -27.22 6.43
CA ILE A 9 16.32 -28.31 7.37
C ILE A 9 15.69 -29.50 6.65
N ILE A 10 14.73 -29.27 5.76
CA ILE A 10 14.08 -30.35 5.00
C ILE A 10 15.07 -31.05 4.06
N ASP A 11 15.93 -30.29 3.37
CA ASP A 11 16.93 -30.85 2.47
C ASP A 11 18.01 -31.63 3.25
N VAL A 12 18.46 -31.13 4.40
CA VAL A 12 19.38 -31.85 5.31
C VAL A 12 18.73 -33.14 5.83
N LEU A 13 17.45 -33.10 6.22
CA LEU A 13 16.73 -34.28 6.66
C LEU A 13 16.62 -35.33 5.55
N LEU A 14 16.43 -34.90 4.30
CA LEU A 14 16.37 -35.79 3.13
C LEU A 14 17.73 -36.44 2.87
N VAL A 15 18.83 -35.67 2.97
CA VAL A 15 20.20 -36.19 2.85
C VAL A 15 20.53 -37.16 3.97
N ILE A 16 20.16 -36.85 5.22
CA ILE A 16 20.35 -37.76 6.35
C ILE A 16 19.54 -39.04 6.13
N TRP A 17 18.28 -38.93 5.70
CA TRP A 17 17.42 -40.07 5.39
C TRP A 17 18.08 -40.96 4.34
N THR A 18 18.41 -40.43 3.16
CA THR A 18 19.05 -41.23 2.10
C THR A 18 20.37 -41.83 2.54
N PHE A 19 21.21 -41.09 3.28
CA PHE A 19 22.47 -41.61 3.81
C PHE A 19 22.25 -42.76 4.80
N LEU A 20 21.28 -42.64 5.71
CA LEU A 20 20.92 -43.70 6.67
C LEU A 20 20.48 -44.97 5.95
N TRP A 21 19.66 -44.83 4.91
CA TRP A 21 19.16 -45.96 4.13
C TRP A 21 20.28 -46.63 3.32
N VAL A 22 21.17 -45.85 2.71
CA VAL A 22 22.36 -46.37 2.01
C VAL A 22 23.32 -47.07 2.98
N TYR A 23 23.55 -46.47 4.16
CA TYR A 23 24.37 -47.06 5.22
C TYR A 23 23.79 -48.40 5.68
N TYR A 24 22.50 -48.43 6.02
CA TYR A 24 21.83 -49.68 6.38
C TYR A 24 22.00 -50.70 5.26
N MET A 25 21.70 -50.34 4.00
CA MET A 25 21.84 -51.23 2.84
C MET A 25 23.23 -51.85 2.70
N ALA A 26 24.30 -51.08 2.89
CA ALA A 26 25.67 -51.58 2.77
C ALA A 26 26.08 -52.51 3.92
N PHE A 27 25.69 -52.20 5.17
CA PHE A 27 26.16 -52.93 6.36
C PHE A 27 25.21 -54.03 6.85
N ASN A 28 23.93 -53.99 6.45
CA ASN A 28 22.88 -54.90 6.91
C ASN A 28 22.19 -55.61 5.73
N TRP A 29 22.96 -55.98 4.70
CA TRP A 29 22.46 -56.60 3.46
C TRP A 29 21.56 -57.82 3.67
N ALA A 30 21.87 -58.63 4.68
CA ALA A 30 21.09 -59.82 5.02
C ALA A 30 19.62 -59.49 5.34
N ILE A 31 19.36 -58.35 6.00
CA ILE A 31 18.02 -57.90 6.36
C ILE A 31 17.24 -57.40 5.12
N PHE A 32 17.94 -56.91 4.09
CA PHE A 32 17.33 -56.47 2.82
C PHE A 32 16.94 -57.60 1.88
N SER A 33 17.57 -58.76 2.06
CA SER A 33 17.32 -59.93 1.22
C SER A 33 16.17 -60.79 1.76
N ILE A 34 15.58 -60.44 2.91
CA ILE A 34 14.46 -61.17 3.50
C ILE A 34 13.18 -60.77 2.75
N GLU A 35 12.71 -61.69 1.91
CA GLU A 35 11.43 -61.57 1.23
C GLU A 35 10.31 -61.97 2.21
N LEU A 36 9.36 -61.07 2.45
CA LEU A 36 8.13 -61.42 3.14
C LEU A 36 7.24 -62.18 2.16
N LYS A 37 6.89 -63.42 2.51
CA LYS A 37 5.82 -64.17 1.86
C LYS A 37 4.68 -64.32 2.85
N VAL A 38 3.81 -63.32 2.88
CA VAL A 38 2.62 -63.35 3.73
C VAL A 38 1.43 -63.69 2.87
N ASN A 39 0.76 -64.80 3.20
CA ASN A 39 -0.48 -65.20 2.56
C ASN A 39 -1.66 -64.61 3.35
N LEU A 40 -2.39 -63.67 2.76
CA LEU A 40 -3.55 -63.04 3.39
C LEU A 40 -4.87 -63.77 3.08
N GLY A 41 -4.83 -64.97 2.48
CA GLY A 41 -5.99 -65.80 2.19
C GLY A 41 -6.66 -65.53 0.83
N PHE A 42 -6.55 -64.32 0.29
CA PHE A 42 -7.03 -63.94 -1.05
C PHE A 42 -5.92 -63.48 -2.00
N ALA A 43 -4.77 -63.09 -1.45
CA ALA A 43 -3.59 -62.72 -2.23
C ALA A 43 -2.32 -62.98 -1.40
N VAL A 44 -1.25 -63.37 -2.09
CA VAL A 44 0.09 -63.47 -1.50
C VAL A 44 0.81 -62.15 -1.78
N ILE A 45 1.10 -61.40 -0.72
CA ILE A 45 1.97 -60.23 -0.83
C ILE A 45 3.39 -60.75 -0.67
N SER A 46 4.12 -60.73 -1.78
CA SER A 46 5.55 -61.04 -1.84
C SER A 46 6.31 -59.75 -2.12
N GLY A 47 7.32 -59.48 -1.30
CA GLY A 47 8.13 -58.28 -1.47
C GLY A 47 9.08 -58.03 -0.32
N TYR A 48 10.00 -57.10 -0.55
CA TYR A 48 10.97 -56.69 0.45
C TYR A 48 10.38 -55.56 1.30
N PRO A 49 10.12 -55.78 2.60
CA PRO A 49 9.50 -54.77 3.47
C PRO A 49 10.27 -53.46 3.47
N PHE A 50 11.60 -53.53 3.36
CA PHE A 50 12.45 -52.35 3.32
C PHE A 50 12.16 -51.44 2.13
N VAL A 51 11.98 -51.99 0.93
CA VAL A 51 11.67 -51.18 -0.26
C VAL A 51 10.35 -50.43 -0.07
N PHE A 52 9.37 -51.08 0.56
CA PHE A 52 8.11 -50.45 0.91
C PHE A 52 8.29 -49.27 1.88
N PHE A 53 9.01 -49.48 2.99
CA PHE A 53 9.25 -48.41 3.97
C PHE A 53 10.14 -47.28 3.42
N PHE A 54 11.08 -47.60 2.53
CA PHE A 54 11.90 -46.60 1.84
C PHE A 54 11.04 -45.66 1.01
N ILE A 55 10.22 -46.24 0.13
CA ILE A 55 9.35 -45.49 -0.78
C ILE A 55 8.32 -44.71 0.02
N LEU A 56 7.72 -45.31 1.05
CA LEU A 56 6.76 -44.65 1.92
C LEU A 56 7.38 -43.44 2.63
N GLY A 57 8.58 -43.58 3.21
CA GLY A 57 9.29 -42.48 3.86
C GLY A 57 9.75 -41.39 2.88
N LEU A 58 10.12 -41.77 1.66
CA LEU A 58 10.48 -40.82 0.61
C LEU A 58 9.25 -40.02 0.17
N LEU A 59 8.10 -40.68 -0.03
CA LEU A 59 6.83 -40.04 -0.33
C LEU A 59 6.39 -39.06 0.76
N THR A 60 6.48 -39.44 2.03
CA THR A 60 6.11 -38.54 3.13
C THR A 60 7.01 -37.30 3.18
N LEU A 61 8.32 -37.44 2.96
CA LEU A 61 9.25 -36.31 2.88
C LEU A 61 8.93 -35.38 1.70
N ILE A 62 8.60 -35.93 0.52
CA ILE A 62 8.17 -35.15 -0.63
C ILE A 62 6.90 -34.36 -0.32
N ILE A 63 5.91 -34.99 0.30
CA ILE A 63 4.65 -34.34 0.68
C ILE A 63 4.91 -33.18 1.67
N ILE A 64 5.77 -33.39 2.67
CA ILE A 64 6.15 -32.35 3.63
C ILE A 64 6.83 -31.19 2.91
N LYS A 65 7.78 -31.46 2.00
CA LYS A 65 8.48 -30.44 1.21
C LYS A 65 7.51 -29.62 0.36
N TYR A 66 6.55 -30.28 -0.30
CA TYR A 66 5.56 -29.62 -1.13
C TYR A 66 4.59 -28.77 -0.31
N SER A 67 4.09 -29.31 0.80
CA SER A 67 3.18 -28.59 1.72
C SER A 67 3.83 -27.31 2.26
N TYR A 68 5.10 -27.39 2.66
CA TYR A 68 5.85 -26.23 3.14
C TYR A 68 6.06 -25.18 2.04
N HIS A 69 6.40 -25.61 0.82
CA HIS A 69 6.56 -24.72 -0.33
C HIS A 69 5.25 -23.99 -0.67
N PHE A 70 4.13 -24.70 -0.66
CA PHE A 70 2.82 -24.14 -0.92
C PHE A 70 2.41 -23.10 0.14
N ALA A 71 2.64 -23.42 1.42
CA ALA A 71 2.39 -22.48 2.52
C ALA A 71 3.24 -21.21 2.38
N ALA A 72 4.52 -21.35 2.01
CA ALA A 72 5.42 -20.22 1.79
C ALA A 72 4.96 -19.29 0.65
N ILE A 73 4.49 -19.86 -0.47
CA ILE A 73 3.96 -19.06 -1.59
C ILE A 73 2.73 -18.27 -1.13
N LYS A 74 1.77 -18.93 -0.49
CA LYS A 74 0.52 -18.29 -0.03
C LYS A 74 0.79 -17.11 0.90
N LEU A 75 1.75 -17.27 1.80
CA LEU A 75 2.14 -16.22 2.75
C LEU A 75 2.81 -15.03 2.03
N SER A 76 3.71 -15.31 1.08
CA SER A 76 4.35 -14.27 0.28
C SER A 76 3.39 -13.50 -0.62
N SER A 77 2.36 -14.18 -1.16
CA SER A 77 1.31 -13.52 -1.96
C SER A 77 0.48 -12.58 -1.10
N LYS A 78 0.14 -13.00 0.12
CA LYS A 78 -0.61 -12.16 1.06
C LYS A 78 0.18 -10.92 1.49
N GLU A 79 1.47 -11.08 1.79
CA GLU A 79 2.35 -9.95 2.11
C GLU A 79 2.47 -8.95 0.94
N LYS A 80 2.54 -9.45 -0.30
CA LYS A 80 2.55 -8.60 -1.50
C LYS A 80 1.24 -7.84 -1.70
N GLU A 81 0.10 -8.48 -1.45
CA GLU A 81 -1.21 -7.82 -1.52
C GLU A 81 -1.33 -6.72 -0.45
N GLU A 82 -0.95 -7.00 0.78
CA GLU A 82 -0.97 -6.01 1.87
C GLU A 82 -0.02 -4.83 1.58
N HIS A 83 1.16 -5.08 1.03
CA HIS A 83 2.09 -4.03 0.63
C HIS A 83 1.52 -3.16 -0.51
N ASN A 84 0.90 -3.77 -1.51
CA ASN A 84 0.26 -3.03 -2.61
C ASN A 84 -0.90 -2.18 -2.11
N GLN A 85 -1.73 -2.70 -1.21
CA GLN A 85 -2.82 -1.92 -0.61
C GLN A 85 -2.29 -0.72 0.18
N LYS A 86 -1.22 -0.90 0.97
CA LYS A 86 -0.57 0.22 1.66
C LYS A 86 -0.03 1.26 0.69
N SER A 87 0.64 0.83 -0.39
CA SER A 87 1.17 1.74 -1.40
C SER A 87 0.06 2.54 -2.10
N LEU A 88 -1.09 1.92 -2.39
CA LEU A 88 -2.24 2.63 -2.93
C LEU A 88 -2.79 3.66 -1.95
N LEU A 89 -2.95 3.28 -0.68
CA LEU A 89 -3.41 4.21 0.37
C LEU A 89 -2.45 5.38 0.57
N GLU A 90 -1.13 5.16 0.52
CA GLU A 90 -0.13 6.22 0.60
C GLU A 90 -0.24 7.20 -0.58
N LYS A 91 -0.43 6.69 -1.79
CA LYS A 91 -0.66 7.54 -2.98
C LYS A 91 -1.95 8.34 -2.86
N ASP A 92 -3.03 7.74 -2.36
CA ASP A 92 -4.29 8.44 -2.13
C ASP A 92 -4.13 9.57 -1.09
N ILE A 93 -3.37 9.31 -0.01
CA ILE A 93 -3.02 10.33 0.98
C ILE A 93 -2.19 11.46 0.35
N GLU A 94 -1.24 11.13 -0.51
CA GLU A 94 -0.43 12.13 -1.23
C GLU A 94 -1.30 12.99 -2.15
N ILE A 95 -2.23 12.39 -2.89
CA ILE A 95 -3.21 13.09 -3.72
C ILE A 95 -4.08 14.01 -2.86
N LEU A 96 -4.56 13.53 -1.72
CA LEU A 96 -5.37 14.33 -0.79
C LEU A 96 -4.59 15.52 -0.24
N LYS A 97 -3.32 15.33 0.14
CA LYS A 97 -2.43 16.42 0.55
C LYS A 97 -2.20 17.43 -0.57
N LEU A 98 -1.99 16.96 -1.81
CA LEU A 98 -1.85 17.84 -2.96
C LEU A 98 -3.11 18.67 -3.17
N LYS A 99 -4.28 18.05 -3.09
CA LYS A 99 -5.58 18.74 -3.16
C LYS A 99 -5.72 19.79 -2.05
N GLU A 100 -5.35 19.45 -0.82
CA GLU A 100 -5.37 20.38 0.31
C GLU A 100 -4.47 21.60 0.06
N VAL A 101 -3.23 21.37 -0.41
CA VAL A 101 -2.31 22.46 -0.77
C VAL A 101 -2.88 23.33 -1.89
N LEU A 102 -3.49 22.71 -2.90
CA LEU A 102 -4.08 23.41 -4.04
C LEU A 102 -5.28 24.28 -3.61
N PHE A 103 -6.15 23.77 -2.73
CA PHE A 103 -7.23 24.55 -2.14
C PHE A 103 -6.72 25.69 -1.25
N LYS A 104 -5.65 25.48 -0.50
CA LYS A 104 -5.02 26.55 0.30
C LYS A 104 -4.43 27.63 -0.60
N MET A 105 -3.75 27.27 -1.68
CA MET A 105 -3.25 28.22 -2.68
C MET A 105 -4.38 29.00 -3.32
N GLN A 106 -5.42 28.32 -3.81
CA GLN A 106 -6.58 28.98 -4.42
C GLN A 106 -7.28 29.94 -3.44
N THR A 107 -7.42 29.55 -2.18
CA THR A 107 -8.03 30.39 -1.14
C THR A 107 -7.17 31.61 -0.86
N LYS A 108 -5.83 31.44 -0.83
CA LYS A 108 -4.88 32.53 -0.65
C LYS A 108 -4.91 33.50 -1.83
N ASP A 109 -4.87 32.99 -3.05
CA ASP A 109 -4.95 33.80 -4.28
C ASP A 109 -6.27 34.58 -4.34
N MET A 110 -7.39 33.95 -3.96
CA MET A 110 -8.68 34.62 -3.89
C MET A 110 -8.71 35.70 -2.80
N SER A 111 -8.09 35.46 -1.66
CA SER A 111 -7.93 36.47 -0.60
C SER A 111 -7.09 37.65 -1.07
N GLU A 112 -5.93 37.41 -1.69
CA GLU A 112 -5.07 38.46 -2.23
C GLU A 112 -5.79 39.25 -3.33
N SER A 113 -6.46 38.55 -4.25
CA SER A 113 -7.25 39.19 -5.30
C SER A 113 -8.42 39.99 -4.73
N SER A 114 -9.08 39.51 -3.67
CA SER A 114 -10.14 40.27 -2.98
C SER A 114 -9.58 41.55 -2.35
N THR A 115 -8.44 41.48 -1.69
CA THR A 115 -7.81 42.68 -1.10
C THR A 115 -7.38 43.69 -2.17
N ALA A 116 -6.87 43.22 -3.31
CA ALA A 116 -6.52 44.07 -4.44
C ALA A 116 -7.76 44.74 -5.05
N LEU A 117 -8.88 44.00 -5.20
CA LEU A 117 -10.16 44.56 -5.65
C LEU A 117 -10.72 45.59 -4.67
N SER A 118 -10.68 45.32 -3.37
CA SER A 118 -11.10 46.29 -2.35
C SER A 118 -10.25 47.57 -2.41
N ALA A 119 -8.93 47.45 -2.57
CA ALA A 119 -8.05 48.60 -2.72
C ALA A 119 -8.31 49.38 -4.03
N LEU A 120 -8.63 48.69 -5.13
CA LEU A 120 -9.05 49.33 -6.38
C LEU A 120 -10.37 50.07 -6.22
N GLN A 121 -11.34 49.47 -5.51
CA GLN A 121 -12.63 50.09 -5.25
C GLN A 121 -12.49 51.33 -4.35
N GLU A 122 -11.66 51.27 -3.32
CA GLU A 122 -11.34 52.43 -2.47
C GLU A 122 -10.66 53.55 -3.27
N LYS A 123 -9.75 53.21 -4.20
CA LYS A 123 -9.17 54.21 -5.12
C LYS A 123 -10.20 54.79 -6.06
N LEU A 124 -11.10 53.97 -6.60
CA LEU A 124 -12.18 54.42 -7.48
C LEU A 124 -13.13 55.38 -6.74
N ASP A 125 -13.51 55.04 -5.51
CA ASP A 125 -14.33 55.87 -4.64
C ASP A 125 -13.64 57.19 -4.29
N ASN A 126 -12.34 57.16 -4.00
CA ASN A 126 -11.56 58.38 -3.76
C ASN A 126 -11.48 59.27 -5.00
N ILE A 127 -11.24 58.68 -6.18
CA ILE A 127 -11.25 59.42 -7.46
C ILE A 127 -12.64 60.01 -7.71
N SER A 128 -13.71 59.24 -7.51
CA SER A 128 -15.08 59.72 -7.67
C SER A 128 -15.39 60.88 -6.70
N LYS A 129 -14.98 60.78 -5.43
CA LYS A 129 -15.13 61.86 -4.45
C LYS A 129 -14.32 63.09 -4.85
N GLN A 130 -13.11 62.91 -5.38
CA GLN A 130 -12.28 64.02 -5.87
C GLN A 130 -12.93 64.72 -7.05
N ILE A 131 -13.47 63.97 -8.01
CA ILE A 131 -14.19 64.52 -9.17
C ILE A 131 -15.44 65.29 -8.71
N SER A 132 -16.21 64.74 -7.76
CA SER A 132 -17.37 65.45 -7.18
C SER A 132 -16.99 66.66 -6.34
N SER A 133 -15.79 66.69 -5.75
CA SER A 133 -15.28 67.84 -4.98
C SER A 133 -14.70 68.93 -5.90
N ASP A 134 -14.10 68.54 -7.03
CA ASP A 134 -13.61 69.46 -8.06
C ASP A 134 -14.75 70.13 -8.84
N GLU A 135 -15.93 69.50 -8.94
CA GLU A 135 -17.15 70.15 -9.43
C GLU A 135 -17.68 71.23 -8.48
N GLN A 136 -17.32 71.22 -7.18
CA GLN A 136 -17.76 72.21 -6.20
C GLN A 136 -16.86 73.46 -6.11
N THR A 137 -15.75 73.51 -6.86
CA THR A 137 -14.77 74.62 -6.79
C THR A 137 -14.83 75.59 -7.99
N LYS A 138 -15.83 75.47 -8.87
CA LYS A 138 -16.02 76.37 -10.01
C LYS A 138 -17.39 77.05 -10.05
N GLU A 139 -17.71 77.84 -9.03
CA GLU A 139 -18.63 78.98 -9.20
C GLU A 139 -18.03 80.22 -8.49
N PRO A 140 -17.70 81.31 -9.22
CA PRO A 140 -17.28 82.57 -8.61
C PRO A 140 -18.47 83.35 -8.05
N PRO A 141 -18.25 84.25 -7.08
CA PRO A 141 -19.28 84.97 -6.36
C PRO A 141 -19.70 86.23 -7.12
N GLU A 142 -21.00 86.54 -7.19
CA GLU A 142 -21.43 87.93 -7.39
C GLU A 142 -22.73 88.28 -6.67
N LYS A 143 -22.68 89.45 -6.03
CA LYS A 143 -23.66 90.05 -5.12
C LYS A 143 -24.94 90.45 -5.84
N SER A 144 -26.06 90.48 -5.11
CA SER A 144 -26.92 91.67 -5.07
C SER A 144 -27.69 91.78 -3.75
N GLN A 145 -27.68 93.01 -3.26
CA GLN A 145 -28.16 93.53 -1.98
C GLN A 145 -29.59 94.08 -2.15
N GLY A 146 -30.40 94.04 -1.08
CA GLY A 146 -31.67 94.79 -0.92
C GLY A 146 -32.91 93.97 -1.25
N GLU A 147 -34.03 93.98 -0.52
CA GLU A 147 -34.56 94.77 0.60
C GLU A 147 -35.55 93.86 1.35
N ASN A 148 -35.45 93.68 2.67
CA ASN A 148 -36.30 94.33 3.67
C ASN A 148 -37.78 94.57 3.26
N LYS A 149 -38.71 93.69 3.65
CA LYS A 149 -39.71 93.94 4.72
C LYS A 149 -40.82 92.89 4.75
N GLU A 150 -41.21 92.58 5.99
CA GLU A 150 -42.45 92.00 6.50
C GLU A 150 -43.70 92.17 5.62
N GLN A 151 -44.59 91.16 5.60
CA GLN A 151 -45.84 91.20 6.38
C GLN A 151 -46.76 90.00 6.11
N LYS A 152 -47.23 89.42 7.22
CA LYS A 152 -48.53 88.75 7.47
C LYS A 152 -48.92 87.48 6.70
#